data_AF-A0A1Z5SUD0-F1
#
_entry.id   AF-A0A1Z5SUD0-F1
#
_cell.length_a   1.000
_cell.length_b   1.000
_cell.length_c   1.000
_cell.angle_alpha   90.00
_cell.angle_beta   90.00
_cell.angle_gamma   90.00
#
_symmetry.space_group_name_H-M   'P 1'
#
loop_
_entity.id
_entity.type
_entity.pdbx_description
1 polymer ?
#
loop_
_entity_poly.entity_id
_entity_poly.type
_entity_poly.pdbx_seq_one_letter_code
_entity_poly.pdbx_strand_id
1 'polypeptide(L)'
;MSDAQQGSGQGQGQSFPDPATVAQAHGKPYPPQEQALGETPSVIPDVPVCAVFLFLFLCAAAGHMGLFKFNMRRGRKFVISGMMFGFCFTRICATTLRIAWSCYPSSVRVGIAAMVFVYAGIILLFIANLFFTQRVVRAQHPHIGWSKPFSIALPVLLFIIIGSIICLIVGVILSFYTLSESTLDAVRDIQLYGETLYAIVAFLPIPIVLASVAGRHFNPNRRSIDKFGTGSMRAKILLILVSAVFLDLGACWRAATLYLPPRASTNPETPWYFSKACFYVFNFSIEICVTLAWLALRIDKRFFIPNGAKGPYSYAGGFTFAGEPGNEKIALGNRDSMRHLTGSQASGLNSARVSWGGSRASLGRASRVSWGGISREDVSAGIGEDGFQPVPYGAFEERIRGDGGFHGGDDDGDLSSGARSYHAPTAADVGVQGAEAEMGWDPRSGKWALRPVSSTVNLPARPVSTKSGI
;
A
#
# COMPACT_ATOMS: atom_id res chain seq x y z
N MET A 1 -60.68 49.45 -41.72
CA MET A 1 -60.88 47.98 -41.81
C MET A 1 -59.63 47.45 -42.48
N SER A 2 -58.74 46.68 -41.88
CA SER A 2 -58.76 45.91 -40.63
C SER A 2 -57.35 45.33 -40.53
N ASP A 3 -56.60 45.66 -39.48
CA ASP A 3 -55.34 44.98 -39.18
C ASP A 3 -55.44 44.36 -37.79
N ALA A 4 -55.27 43.04 -37.80
CA ALA A 4 -55.40 42.16 -36.66
C ALA A 4 -54.17 42.29 -35.75
N GLN A 5 -54.37 42.79 -34.53
CA GLN A 5 -53.44 42.57 -33.43
C GLN A 5 -53.61 41.16 -32.90
N GLN A 6 -52.69 40.26 -33.27
CA GLN A 6 -52.42 39.03 -32.54
C GLN A 6 -51.86 39.38 -31.17
N GLY A 7 -52.69 39.26 -30.14
CA GLY A 7 -52.25 39.21 -28.76
C GLY A 7 -51.49 37.91 -28.52
N SER A 8 -50.16 38.00 -28.42
CA SER A 8 -49.33 36.94 -27.87
C SER A 8 -49.69 36.77 -26.40
N GLY A 9 -50.50 35.75 -26.09
CA GLY A 9 -50.72 35.28 -24.74
C GLY A 9 -49.40 34.82 -24.15
N GLN A 10 -48.74 35.71 -23.39
CA GLN A 10 -47.72 35.32 -22.43
C GLN A 10 -48.39 34.36 -21.45
N GLY A 11 -47.98 33.10 -21.49
CA GLY A 11 -48.33 32.13 -20.47
C GLY A 11 -47.96 32.70 -19.11
N GLN A 12 -48.96 32.87 -18.25
CA GLN A 12 -48.77 33.15 -16.84
C GLN A 12 -47.96 32.00 -16.24
N GLY A 13 -46.64 32.15 -16.20
CA GLY A 13 -45.78 31.27 -15.44
C GLY A 13 -46.16 31.40 -13.98
N GLN A 14 -46.65 30.32 -13.37
CA GLN A 14 -46.86 30.26 -11.93
C GLN A 14 -45.54 30.60 -11.24
N SER A 15 -45.41 31.82 -10.72
CA SER A 15 -44.22 32.23 -9.98
C SER A 15 -44.26 31.56 -8.62
N PHE A 16 -43.48 30.49 -8.45
CA PHE A 16 -43.28 29.85 -7.15
C PHE A 16 -42.61 30.84 -6.18
N PRO A 17 -42.83 30.70 -4.86
CA PRO A 17 -42.21 31.57 -3.87
C PRO A 17 -40.69 31.58 -4.04
N ASP A 18 -40.07 32.75 -3.89
CA ASP A 18 -38.62 32.89 -3.90
C ASP A 18 -38.02 32.09 -2.72
N PRO A 19 -37.13 31.11 -2.95
CA PRO A 19 -36.49 30.33 -1.90
C PRO A 19 -35.87 31.17 -0.78
N ALA A 20 -35.34 32.36 -1.12
CA ALA A 20 -34.71 33.24 -0.15
C ALA A 20 -35.74 33.78 0.86
N THR A 21 -36.94 34.11 0.40
CA THR A 21 -38.04 34.56 1.27
C THR A 21 -38.50 33.45 2.20
N VAL A 22 -38.62 32.21 1.70
CA VAL A 22 -38.96 31.03 2.50
C VAL A 22 -37.90 30.77 3.57
N ALA A 23 -36.62 30.91 3.21
CA ALA A 23 -35.54 30.74 4.16
C ALA A 23 -35.50 31.84 5.23
N GLN A 24 -35.70 33.10 4.86
CA GLN A 24 -35.77 34.20 5.82
C GLN A 24 -36.88 33.98 6.84
N ALA A 25 -38.06 33.51 6.40
CA ALA A 25 -39.18 33.20 7.28
C ALA A 25 -38.87 32.03 8.23
N HIS A 26 -38.13 31.02 7.77
CA HIS A 26 -37.72 29.88 8.60
C HIS A 26 -36.64 30.24 9.64
N GLY A 27 -35.68 31.09 9.26
CA GLY A 27 -34.51 31.41 10.08
C GLY A 27 -33.39 30.38 9.98
N LYS A 28 -32.24 30.68 10.61
CA LYS A 28 -31.02 29.85 10.54
C LYS A 28 -31.12 28.58 11.41
N PRO A 29 -30.59 27.43 10.97
CA PRO A 29 -30.10 27.15 9.62
C PRO A 29 -31.23 27.19 8.59
N TYR A 30 -30.98 27.88 7.49
CA TYR A 30 -31.89 28.08 6.38
C TYR A 30 -32.11 26.78 5.60
N PRO A 31 -33.33 26.50 5.12
CA PRO A 31 -33.56 25.41 4.18
C PRO A 31 -32.75 25.60 2.88
N PRO A 32 -32.43 24.50 2.15
CA PRO A 32 -31.68 24.59 0.90
C PRO A 32 -32.35 25.54 -0.09
N GLN A 33 -31.56 26.42 -0.71
CA GLN A 33 -32.03 27.36 -1.74
C GLN A 33 -32.13 26.68 -3.11
N GLU A 34 -31.34 25.63 -3.31
CA GLU A 34 -31.27 24.88 -4.55
C GLU A 34 -31.83 23.47 -4.35
N GLN A 35 -32.39 22.89 -5.42
CA GLN A 35 -32.74 21.48 -5.43
C GLN A 35 -31.49 20.64 -5.18
N ALA A 36 -31.58 19.70 -4.24
CA ALA A 36 -30.51 18.77 -3.91
C ALA A 36 -30.75 17.41 -4.56
N LEU A 37 -29.66 16.71 -4.90
CA LEU A 37 -29.74 15.34 -5.41
C LEU A 37 -30.45 14.43 -4.39
N GLY A 38 -31.49 13.74 -4.84
CA GLY A 38 -32.29 12.83 -4.02
C GLY A 38 -33.41 13.49 -3.24
N GLU A 39 -33.75 14.74 -3.55
CA GLU A 39 -34.91 15.47 -3.01
C GLU A 39 -34.94 15.54 -1.47
N THR A 40 -36.01 16.14 -0.92
CA THR A 40 -36.34 15.97 0.49
C THR A 40 -36.88 14.55 0.72
N PRO A 41 -36.31 13.79 1.66
CA PRO A 41 -36.73 12.41 1.88
C PRO A 41 -38.15 12.35 2.45
N SER A 42 -38.89 11.30 2.11
CA SER A 42 -40.26 11.02 2.57
C SER A 42 -40.33 9.60 3.11
N VAL A 43 -41.24 9.35 4.06
CA VAL A 43 -41.35 8.03 4.72
C VAL A 43 -41.38 6.88 3.71
N ILE A 44 -42.18 7.03 2.64
CA ILE A 44 -42.14 6.16 1.47
C ILE A 44 -41.66 7.03 0.29
N PRO A 45 -40.62 6.62 -0.46
CA PRO A 45 -39.92 5.33 -0.41
C PRO A 45 -38.63 5.31 0.44
N ASP A 46 -38.22 6.41 1.09
CA ASP A 46 -36.86 6.51 1.65
C ASP A 46 -36.63 5.56 2.84
N VAL A 47 -37.61 5.34 3.74
CA VAL A 47 -37.42 4.47 4.92
C VAL A 47 -37.16 3.01 4.53
N PRO A 48 -37.99 2.35 3.70
CA PRO A 48 -37.72 0.97 3.28
C PRO A 48 -36.37 0.82 2.55
N VAL A 49 -36.06 1.75 1.64
CA VAL A 49 -34.81 1.70 0.85
C VAL A 49 -33.59 1.89 1.76
N CYS A 50 -33.62 2.87 2.65
CA CYS A 50 -32.54 3.08 3.63
C CYS A 50 -32.41 1.91 4.61
N ALA A 51 -33.50 1.27 5.04
CA ALA A 51 -33.44 0.12 5.93
C ALA A 51 -32.70 -1.07 5.26
N VAL A 52 -32.94 -1.31 3.97
CA VAL A 52 -32.21 -2.34 3.21
C VAL A 52 -30.72 -2.00 3.12
N PHE A 53 -30.37 -0.77 2.73
CA PHE A 53 -28.96 -0.37 2.67
C PHE A 53 -28.28 -0.42 4.04
N LEU A 54 -28.96 0.04 5.09
CA LEU A 54 -28.49 -0.01 6.47
C LEU A 54 -28.13 -1.46 6.87
N PHE A 55 -29.03 -2.41 6.61
CA PHE A 55 -28.77 -3.82 6.85
C PHE A 55 -27.53 -4.33 6.07
N LEU A 56 -27.44 -4.02 4.77
CA LEU A 56 -26.31 -4.44 3.94
C LEU A 56 -24.98 -3.85 4.43
N PHE A 57 -24.95 -2.56 4.80
CA PHE A 57 -23.75 -1.92 5.34
C PHE A 57 -23.39 -2.45 6.75
N LEU A 58 -24.36 -2.83 7.58
CA LEU A 58 -24.10 -3.51 8.85
C LEU A 58 -23.42 -4.87 8.62
N CYS A 59 -23.94 -5.68 7.70
CA CYS A 59 -23.32 -6.96 7.33
C CYS A 59 -21.90 -6.76 6.77
N ALA A 60 -21.72 -5.78 5.88
CA ALA A 60 -20.41 -5.45 5.31
C ALA A 60 -19.42 -4.94 6.37
N ALA A 61 -19.86 -4.09 7.30
CA ALA A 61 -19.08 -3.59 8.43
C ALA A 61 -18.60 -4.75 9.31
N ALA A 62 -19.53 -5.62 9.71
CA ALA A 62 -19.22 -6.80 10.51
C ALA A 62 -18.23 -7.73 9.79
N GLY A 63 -18.41 -7.94 8.48
CA GLY A 63 -17.50 -8.71 7.65
C GLY A 63 -16.09 -8.13 7.60
N HIS A 64 -15.94 -6.86 7.22
CA HIS A 64 -14.63 -6.20 7.13
C HIS A 64 -13.92 -6.09 8.49
N MET A 65 -14.66 -5.74 9.55
CA MET A 65 -14.10 -5.72 10.91
C MET A 65 -13.71 -7.12 11.40
N GLY A 66 -14.54 -8.13 11.13
CA GLY A 66 -14.24 -9.53 11.42
C GLY A 66 -12.96 -10.00 10.75
N LEU A 67 -12.81 -9.71 9.45
CA LEU A 67 -11.58 -9.99 8.70
C LEU A 67 -10.37 -9.24 9.24
N PHE A 68 -10.52 -7.96 9.58
CA PHE A 68 -9.44 -7.16 10.14
C PHE A 68 -8.94 -7.77 11.46
N LYS A 69 -9.86 -8.06 12.40
CA LYS A 69 -9.52 -8.70 13.68
C LYS A 69 -8.92 -10.09 13.48
N PHE A 70 -9.49 -10.91 12.60
CA PHE A 70 -8.98 -12.25 12.30
C PHE A 70 -7.56 -12.22 11.74
N ASN A 71 -7.26 -11.33 10.79
CA ASN A 71 -5.93 -11.21 10.20
C ASN A 71 -4.92 -10.62 11.19
N MET A 72 -5.34 -9.64 12.00
CA MET A 72 -4.49 -9.04 13.03
C MET A 72 -4.08 -10.06 14.10
N ARG A 73 -4.98 -10.96 14.52
CA ARG A 73 -4.67 -12.08 15.42
C ARG A 73 -3.62 -13.04 14.84
N ARG A 74 -3.48 -13.11 13.52
CA ARG A 74 -2.45 -13.90 12.81
C ARG A 74 -1.21 -13.09 12.43
N GLY A 75 -1.00 -11.92 13.02
CA GLY A 75 0.14 -11.03 12.74
C GLY A 75 0.10 -10.33 11.37
N ARG A 76 -0.99 -10.49 10.60
CA ARG A 76 -1.15 -9.91 9.26
C ARG A 76 -1.98 -8.63 9.34
N LYS A 77 -1.32 -7.48 9.32
CA LYS A 77 -2.00 -6.18 9.38
C LYS A 77 -2.47 -5.78 7.98
N PHE A 78 -3.78 -5.81 7.73
CA PHE A 78 -4.37 -5.32 6.49
C PHE A 78 -5.27 -4.10 6.78
N VAL A 79 -4.64 -2.94 6.87
CA VAL A 79 -5.27 -1.66 7.27
C VAL A 79 -6.49 -1.30 6.41
N ILE A 80 -6.50 -1.70 5.13
CA ILE A 80 -7.61 -1.41 4.22
C ILE A 80 -8.93 -2.06 4.69
N SER A 81 -8.92 -3.24 5.34
CA SER A 81 -10.15 -3.78 5.92
C SER A 81 -10.70 -2.92 7.07
N GLY A 82 -9.83 -2.28 7.87
CA GLY A 82 -10.25 -1.33 8.88
C GLY A 82 -10.84 -0.05 8.27
N MET A 83 -10.25 0.44 7.19
CA MET A 83 -10.77 1.57 6.42
C MET A 83 -12.14 1.28 5.81
N MET A 84 -12.35 0.06 5.29
CA MET A 84 -13.65 -0.38 4.78
C MET A 84 -14.73 -0.46 5.87
N PHE A 85 -14.35 -0.85 7.10
CA PHE A 85 -15.26 -0.74 8.24
C PHE A 85 -15.63 0.72 8.52
N GLY A 86 -14.65 1.64 8.52
CA GLY A 86 -14.92 3.07 8.68
C GLY A 86 -15.85 3.63 7.60
N PHE A 87 -15.67 3.20 6.35
CA PHE A 87 -16.57 3.49 5.24
C PHE A 87 -18.00 2.96 5.47
N CYS A 88 -18.14 1.70 5.91
CA CYS A 88 -19.47 1.17 6.20
C CYS A 88 -20.13 1.93 7.36
N PHE A 89 -19.35 2.34 8.36
CA PHE A 89 -19.84 3.15 9.48
C PHE A 89 -20.39 4.51 9.02
N THR A 90 -19.69 5.22 8.11
CA THR A 90 -20.23 6.48 7.57
C THR A 90 -21.53 6.26 6.81
N ARG A 91 -21.68 5.15 6.07
CA ARG A 91 -22.92 4.79 5.37
C ARG A 91 -24.06 4.37 6.29
N ILE A 92 -23.77 3.70 7.40
CA ILE A 92 -24.73 3.41 8.47
C ILE A 92 -25.27 4.73 9.05
N CYS A 93 -24.39 5.69 9.36
CA CYS A 93 -24.81 7.00 9.84
C CYS A 93 -25.63 7.77 8.78
N ALA A 94 -25.18 7.78 7.52
CA ALA A 94 -25.89 8.44 6.42
C ALA A 94 -27.32 7.90 6.24
N THR A 95 -27.48 6.58 6.20
CA THR A 95 -28.79 5.93 6.04
C THR A 95 -29.68 6.15 7.25
N THR A 96 -29.14 6.06 8.47
CA THR A 96 -29.89 6.32 9.71
C THR A 96 -30.38 7.76 9.78
N LEU A 97 -29.51 8.73 9.47
CA LEU A 97 -29.89 10.14 9.43
C LEU A 97 -30.88 10.46 8.32
N ARG A 98 -30.79 9.78 7.17
CA ARG A 98 -31.76 9.92 6.08
C ARG A 98 -33.14 9.37 6.46
N ILE A 99 -33.21 8.25 7.20
CA ILE A 99 -34.45 7.74 7.81
C ILE A 99 -35.02 8.77 8.78
N ALA A 100 -34.20 9.29 9.70
CA ALA A 100 -34.64 10.31 10.64
C ALA A 100 -35.16 11.56 9.92
N TRP A 101 -34.47 12.04 8.89
CA TRP A 101 -34.91 13.18 8.10
C TRP A 101 -36.22 12.92 7.36
N SER A 102 -36.46 11.70 6.88
CA SER A 102 -37.73 11.33 6.23
C SER A 102 -38.94 11.40 7.17
N CYS A 103 -38.73 11.17 8.47
CA CYS A 103 -39.76 11.29 9.51
C CYS A 103 -39.92 12.73 10.02
N TYR A 104 -38.87 13.54 9.90
CA TYR A 104 -38.84 14.94 10.35
C TYR A 104 -38.31 15.87 9.23
N PRO A 105 -39.02 15.97 8.09
CA PRO A 105 -38.50 16.64 6.89
C PRO A 105 -38.28 18.15 7.07
N SER A 106 -39.00 18.78 8.00
CA SER A 106 -38.83 20.19 8.38
C SER A 106 -37.55 20.45 9.18
N SER A 107 -36.89 19.42 9.70
CA SER A 107 -35.67 19.58 10.50
C SER A 107 -34.44 19.77 9.62
N VAL A 108 -34.12 21.04 9.32
CA VAL A 108 -32.94 21.41 8.52
C VAL A 108 -31.65 20.86 9.12
N ARG A 109 -31.52 20.83 10.45
CA ARG A 109 -30.33 20.31 11.16
C ARG A 109 -30.06 18.83 10.86
N VAL A 110 -31.11 18.01 10.83
CA VAL A 110 -30.99 16.58 10.50
C VAL A 110 -30.65 16.42 9.01
N GLY A 111 -31.23 17.26 8.14
CA GLY A 111 -30.89 17.29 6.72
C GLY A 111 -29.42 17.60 6.45
N ILE A 112 -28.86 18.61 7.11
CA ILE A 112 -27.42 18.95 7.01
C ILE A 112 -26.57 17.74 7.43
N ALA A 113 -26.87 17.13 8.58
CA ALA A 113 -26.11 15.98 9.06
C ALA A 113 -26.19 14.80 8.08
N ALA A 114 -27.37 14.51 7.53
CA ALA A 114 -27.55 13.46 6.54
C ALA A 114 -26.68 13.70 5.30
N MET A 115 -26.70 14.93 4.75
CA MET A 115 -25.93 15.29 3.57
C MET A 115 -24.41 15.19 3.80
N VAL A 116 -23.92 15.65 4.95
CA VAL A 116 -22.49 15.55 5.31
C VAL A 116 -22.03 14.09 5.30
N PHE A 117 -22.78 13.17 5.94
CA PHE A 117 -22.40 11.75 5.96
C PHE A 117 -22.53 11.06 4.59
N VAL A 118 -23.49 11.48 3.75
CA VAL A 118 -23.63 10.95 2.39
C VAL A 118 -22.38 11.25 1.55
N TYR A 119 -21.82 12.45 1.64
CA TYR A 119 -20.65 12.82 0.84
C TYR A 119 -19.33 12.46 1.51
N ALA A 120 -19.25 12.40 2.84
CA ALA A 120 -17.99 12.15 3.54
C ALA A 120 -17.42 10.74 3.35
N GLY A 121 -18.26 9.74 3.10
CA GLY A 121 -17.83 8.34 3.02
C GLY A 121 -17.07 7.98 1.74
N ILE A 122 -17.42 8.58 0.61
CA ILE A 122 -17.06 8.05 -0.72
C ILE A 122 -15.54 8.01 -0.98
N ILE A 123 -14.80 8.98 -0.42
CA ILE A 123 -13.36 9.12 -0.64
C ILE A 123 -12.56 7.89 -0.18
N LEU A 124 -13.05 7.15 0.81
CA LEU A 124 -12.35 5.99 1.36
C LEU A 124 -12.21 4.86 0.32
N LEU A 125 -13.22 4.70 -0.54
CA LEU A 125 -13.18 3.71 -1.63
C LEU A 125 -12.16 4.10 -2.70
N PHE A 126 -12.10 5.39 -3.06
CA PHE A 126 -11.12 5.89 -4.02
C PHE A 126 -9.69 5.70 -3.50
N ILE A 127 -9.47 6.05 -2.23
CA ILE A 127 -8.18 5.88 -1.55
C ILE A 127 -7.77 4.40 -1.52
N ALA A 128 -8.68 3.48 -1.15
CA ALA A 128 -8.40 2.04 -1.18
C ALA A 128 -7.97 1.57 -2.58
N ASN A 129 -8.70 1.99 -3.61
CA ASN A 129 -8.44 1.56 -4.98
C ASN A 129 -7.12 2.12 -5.52
N LEU A 130 -6.75 3.35 -5.13
CA LEU A 130 -5.43 3.93 -5.40
C LEU A 130 -4.31 3.18 -4.70
N PHE A 131 -4.49 2.77 -3.44
CA PHE A 131 -3.51 1.93 -2.76
C PHE A 131 -3.32 0.58 -3.47
N PHE A 132 -4.40 -0.06 -3.93
CA PHE A 132 -4.30 -1.28 -4.73
C PHE A 132 -3.56 -1.04 -6.06
N THR A 133 -3.85 0.07 -6.72
CA THR A 133 -3.17 0.50 -7.94
C THR A 133 -1.67 0.67 -7.71
N GLN A 134 -1.28 1.40 -6.66
CA GLN A 134 0.12 1.56 -6.28
C GLN A 134 0.81 0.21 -6.03
N ARG A 135 0.13 -0.73 -5.38
CA ARG A 135 0.65 -2.08 -5.13
C ARG A 135 0.87 -2.85 -6.44
N VAL A 136 -0.06 -2.78 -7.38
CA VAL A 136 0.11 -3.43 -8.69
C VAL A 136 1.25 -2.81 -9.49
N VAL A 137 1.37 -1.48 -9.53
CA VAL A 137 2.48 -0.81 -10.24
C VAL A 137 3.83 -1.18 -9.63
N ARG A 138 3.95 -1.15 -8.29
CA ARG A 138 5.18 -1.60 -7.59
C ARG A 138 5.52 -3.06 -7.86
N ALA A 139 4.53 -3.91 -8.06
CA ALA A 139 4.76 -5.31 -8.38
C ALA A 139 5.13 -5.56 -9.84
N GLN A 140 4.50 -4.83 -10.78
CA GLN A 140 4.74 -4.99 -12.22
C GLN A 140 6.00 -4.26 -12.69
N HIS A 141 6.30 -3.11 -12.10
CA HIS A 141 7.42 -2.22 -12.43
C HIS A 141 8.16 -1.77 -11.15
N PRO A 142 8.93 -2.64 -10.48
CA PRO A 142 9.53 -2.33 -9.18
C PRO A 142 10.38 -1.05 -9.16
N HIS A 143 11.22 -0.78 -10.15
CA HIS A 143 12.05 0.43 -10.14
C HIS A 143 11.25 1.72 -10.28
N ILE A 144 10.18 1.72 -11.11
CA ILE A 144 9.33 2.89 -11.31
C ILE A 144 8.42 3.08 -10.10
N GLY A 145 7.76 2.02 -9.64
CA GLY A 145 6.82 2.07 -8.52
C GLY A 145 7.48 2.38 -7.17
N TRP A 146 8.79 2.19 -7.05
CA TRP A 146 9.57 2.57 -5.86
C TRP A 146 10.40 3.83 -6.05
N SER A 147 10.29 4.49 -7.22
CA SER A 147 10.91 5.80 -7.41
C SER A 147 10.37 6.82 -6.41
N LYS A 148 11.21 7.80 -6.03
CA LYS A 148 10.82 8.91 -5.15
C LYS A 148 9.58 9.66 -5.64
N PRO A 149 9.48 10.12 -6.90
CA PRO A 149 8.31 10.89 -7.35
C PRO A 149 7.01 10.07 -7.23
N PHE A 150 7.02 8.80 -7.65
CA PHE A 150 5.83 7.95 -7.54
C PHE A 150 5.45 7.65 -6.07
N SER A 151 6.44 7.48 -5.20
CA SER A 151 6.19 7.19 -3.78
C SER A 151 5.70 8.40 -2.98
N ILE A 152 5.99 9.62 -3.42
CA ILE A 152 5.50 10.87 -2.82
C ILE A 152 4.15 11.29 -3.40
N ALA A 153 3.87 10.94 -4.67
CA ALA A 153 2.63 11.30 -5.35
C ALA A 153 1.37 10.87 -4.59
N LEU A 154 1.30 9.62 -4.08
CA LEU A 154 0.13 9.15 -3.36
C LEU A 154 -0.09 9.92 -2.04
N PRO A 155 0.89 10.06 -1.12
CA PRO A 155 0.74 10.88 0.08
C PRO A 155 0.30 12.32 -0.19
N VAL A 156 0.87 12.98 -1.21
CA VAL A 156 0.46 14.34 -1.60
C VAL A 156 -0.99 14.35 -2.06
N LEU A 157 -1.37 13.40 -2.92
CA LEU A 157 -2.76 13.27 -3.39
C LEU A 157 -3.73 13.03 -2.22
N LEU A 158 -3.35 12.21 -1.23
CA LEU A 158 -4.16 11.99 -0.02
C LEU A 158 -4.33 13.28 0.79
N PHE A 159 -3.27 14.08 0.94
CA PHE A 159 -3.35 15.37 1.62
C PHE A 159 -4.33 16.31 0.90
N ILE A 160 -4.27 16.38 -0.44
CA ILE A 160 -5.20 17.17 -1.24
C ILE A 160 -6.63 16.66 -1.06
N ILE A 161 -6.87 15.34 -1.18
CA ILE A 161 -8.22 14.75 -1.01
C ILE A 161 -8.82 15.08 0.36
N ILE A 162 -8.01 14.97 1.42
CA ILE A 162 -8.42 15.27 2.80
C ILE A 162 -8.66 16.77 3.00
N GLY A 163 -7.84 17.64 2.41
CA GLY A 163 -8.09 19.07 2.39
C GLY A 163 -9.40 19.43 1.69
N SER A 164 -9.65 18.84 0.52
CA SER A 164 -10.87 19.08 -0.25
C SER A 164 -12.13 18.63 0.48
N ILE A 165 -12.13 17.50 1.21
CA ILE A 165 -13.33 17.06 1.95
C ILE A 165 -13.64 18.03 3.09
N ILE A 166 -12.63 18.57 3.76
CA ILE A 166 -12.82 19.57 4.81
C ILE A 166 -13.46 20.83 4.20
N CYS A 167 -12.92 21.33 3.09
CA CYS A 167 -13.50 22.48 2.39
C CYS A 167 -14.95 22.23 1.93
N LEU A 168 -15.24 21.04 1.40
CA LEU A 168 -16.58 20.64 0.99
C LEU A 168 -17.56 20.60 2.17
N ILE A 169 -17.17 20.01 3.30
CA ILE A 169 -18.01 19.95 4.51
C ILE A 169 -18.29 21.37 5.02
N VAL A 170 -17.26 22.22 5.09
CA VAL A 170 -17.42 23.62 5.49
C VAL A 170 -18.35 24.36 4.53
N GLY A 171 -18.17 24.20 3.22
CA GLY A 171 -19.02 24.81 2.21
C GLY A 171 -20.48 24.38 2.32
N VAL A 172 -20.72 23.06 2.48
CA VAL A 172 -22.06 22.50 2.71
C VAL A 172 -22.68 23.05 3.99
N ILE A 173 -21.93 23.24 5.08
CA ILE A 173 -22.52 23.83 6.29
C ILE A 173 -22.82 25.31 6.05
N LEU A 174 -21.87 26.07 5.48
CA LEU A 174 -22.02 27.51 5.25
C LEU A 174 -23.22 27.85 4.35
N SER A 175 -23.54 27.03 3.35
CA SER A 175 -24.70 27.26 2.47
C SER A 175 -26.04 27.28 3.21
N PHE A 176 -26.13 26.70 4.42
CA PHE A 176 -27.33 26.74 5.26
C PHE A 176 -27.32 27.89 6.27
N TYR A 177 -26.24 28.66 6.39
CA TYR A 177 -26.15 29.78 7.36
C TYR A 177 -25.98 31.16 6.69
N THR A 178 -25.95 31.20 5.36
CA THR A 178 -25.84 32.42 4.57
C THR A 178 -26.94 32.49 3.51
N LEU A 179 -27.36 33.71 3.17
CA LEU A 179 -28.20 34.02 2.00
C LEU A 179 -27.48 34.99 1.05
N SER A 180 -26.20 35.28 1.31
CA SER A 180 -25.39 36.18 0.47
C SER A 180 -24.99 35.44 -0.81
N GLU A 181 -25.43 35.94 -1.96
CA GLU A 181 -25.13 35.37 -3.29
C GLU A 181 -23.62 35.15 -3.48
N SER A 182 -22.80 36.15 -3.18
CA SER A 182 -21.33 36.04 -3.27
C SER A 182 -20.72 34.91 -2.45
N THR A 183 -21.32 34.56 -1.30
CA THR A 183 -20.83 33.45 -0.47
C THR A 183 -21.31 32.11 -1.03
N LEU A 184 -22.55 32.05 -1.53
CA LEU A 184 -23.11 30.86 -2.16
C LEU A 184 -22.36 30.53 -3.45
N ASP A 185 -21.99 31.53 -4.24
CA ASP A 185 -21.14 31.37 -5.44
C ASP A 185 -19.76 30.80 -5.06
N ALA A 186 -19.12 31.32 -4.02
CA ALA A 186 -17.85 30.78 -3.54
C ALA A 186 -17.99 29.31 -3.04
N VAL A 187 -19.10 28.98 -2.37
CA VAL A 187 -19.40 27.59 -1.97
C VAL A 187 -19.57 26.72 -3.22
N ARG A 188 -20.26 27.22 -4.24
CA ARG A 188 -20.48 26.52 -5.50
C ARG A 188 -19.17 26.19 -6.20
N ASP A 189 -18.24 27.14 -6.26
CA ASP A 189 -16.91 26.94 -6.82
C ASP A 189 -16.11 25.87 -6.06
N ILE A 190 -16.17 25.90 -4.72
CA ILE A 190 -15.55 24.87 -3.87
C ILE A 190 -16.13 23.49 -4.16
N GLN A 191 -17.47 23.40 -4.31
CA GLN A 191 -18.14 22.15 -4.63
C GLN A 191 -17.72 21.63 -6.01
N LEU A 192 -17.72 22.49 -7.03
CA LEU A 192 -17.31 22.14 -8.40
C LEU A 192 -15.87 21.63 -8.43
N TYR A 193 -14.96 22.35 -7.78
CA TYR A 193 -13.58 21.93 -7.64
C TYR A 193 -13.47 20.56 -6.94
N GLY A 194 -14.10 20.40 -5.77
CA GLY A 194 -13.95 19.21 -4.95
C GLY A 194 -14.50 17.96 -5.63
N GLU A 195 -15.70 18.04 -6.23
CA GLU A 195 -16.31 16.91 -6.91
C GLU A 195 -15.62 16.55 -8.22
N THR A 196 -15.11 17.54 -8.95
CA THR A 196 -14.30 17.30 -10.16
C THR A 196 -12.98 16.62 -9.80
N LEU A 197 -12.30 17.09 -8.74
CA LEU A 197 -11.11 16.43 -8.24
C LEU A 197 -11.41 14.97 -7.87
N TYR A 198 -12.53 14.71 -7.20
CA TYR A 198 -12.92 13.34 -6.82
C TYR A 198 -13.25 12.45 -8.00
N ALA A 199 -13.88 12.97 -9.05
CA ALA A 199 -14.07 12.26 -10.31
C ALA A 199 -12.70 11.90 -10.94
N ILE A 200 -11.78 12.86 -11.03
CA ILE A 200 -10.42 12.61 -11.54
C ILE A 200 -9.73 11.53 -10.70
N VAL A 201 -9.80 11.63 -9.37
CA VAL A 201 -9.19 10.66 -8.43
C VAL A 201 -9.78 9.27 -8.58
N ALA A 202 -11.10 9.15 -8.76
CA ALA A 202 -11.78 7.88 -8.98
C ALA A 202 -11.40 7.25 -10.33
N PHE A 203 -11.17 8.09 -11.35
CA PHE A 203 -10.71 7.68 -12.67
C PHE A 203 -9.25 7.22 -12.70
N LEU A 204 -8.34 7.87 -11.95
CA LEU A 204 -6.88 7.64 -11.96
C LEU A 204 -6.41 6.17 -11.96
N PRO A 205 -6.99 5.24 -11.16
CA PRO A 205 -6.64 3.83 -11.21
C PRO A 205 -6.67 3.22 -12.62
N ILE A 206 -7.61 3.64 -13.47
CA ILE A 206 -7.81 3.12 -14.83
C ILE A 206 -6.58 3.39 -15.72
N PRO A 207 -6.23 4.65 -16.06
CA PRO A 207 -5.09 4.92 -16.92
C PRO A 207 -3.77 4.43 -16.31
N ILE A 208 -3.58 4.51 -14.99
CA ILE A 208 -2.35 4.05 -14.35
C ILE A 208 -2.16 2.54 -14.52
N VAL A 209 -3.21 1.74 -14.28
CA VAL A 209 -3.13 0.28 -14.42
C VAL A 209 -3.03 -0.12 -15.89
N LEU A 210 -3.76 0.54 -16.80
CA LEU A 210 -3.66 0.28 -18.23
C LEU A 210 -2.27 0.60 -18.77
N ALA A 211 -1.70 1.75 -18.41
CA ALA A 211 -0.32 2.10 -18.77
C ALA A 211 0.69 1.11 -18.18
N SER A 212 0.49 0.66 -16.94
CA SER A 212 1.33 -0.38 -16.31
C SER A 212 1.26 -1.71 -17.08
N VAL A 213 0.07 -2.14 -17.51
CA VAL A 213 -0.09 -3.36 -18.32
C VAL A 213 0.50 -3.20 -19.71
N ALA A 214 0.22 -2.09 -20.40
CA ALA A 214 0.74 -1.79 -21.74
C ALA A 214 2.27 -1.70 -21.74
N GLY A 215 2.86 -0.93 -20.83
CA GLY A 215 4.30 -0.79 -20.69
C GLY A 215 5.01 -2.13 -20.39
N ARG A 216 4.31 -3.09 -19.78
CA ARG A 216 4.83 -4.45 -19.61
C ARG A 216 4.65 -5.32 -20.84
N HIS A 217 3.53 -5.18 -21.55
CA HIS A 217 3.22 -5.94 -22.76
C HIS A 217 4.19 -5.62 -23.90
N PHE A 218 4.49 -4.33 -24.09
CA PHE A 218 5.39 -3.84 -25.13
C PHE A 218 6.88 -3.90 -24.77
N ASN A 219 7.23 -4.22 -23.52
CA ASN A 219 8.63 -4.33 -23.12
C ASN A 219 9.17 -5.74 -23.42
N PRO A 220 10.06 -5.89 -24.42
CA PRO A 220 10.65 -7.18 -24.76
C PRO A 220 11.47 -7.77 -23.61
N ASN A 221 12.05 -6.91 -22.76
CA ASN A 221 12.81 -7.28 -21.58
C ASN A 221 11.92 -7.36 -20.32
N ARG A 222 10.80 -8.09 -20.44
CA ARG A 222 9.83 -8.26 -19.35
C ARG A 222 10.49 -8.88 -18.11
N ARG A 223 10.73 -8.05 -17.09
CA ARG A 223 11.29 -8.50 -15.80
C ARG A 223 10.26 -9.29 -15.00
N SER A 224 10.72 -10.10 -14.05
CA SER A 224 9.85 -10.87 -13.16
C SER A 224 8.88 -9.96 -12.40
N ILE A 225 7.65 -10.45 -12.17
CA ILE A 225 6.66 -9.75 -11.33
C ILE A 225 7.03 -10.03 -9.88
N ASP A 226 7.10 -8.98 -9.07
CA ASP A 226 7.19 -9.12 -7.61
C ASP A 226 5.83 -9.57 -7.06
N LYS A 227 5.70 -10.89 -6.88
CA LYS A 227 4.42 -11.52 -6.51
C LYS A 227 4.08 -11.20 -5.06
N PHE A 228 2.80 -10.89 -4.82
CA PHE A 228 2.30 -10.60 -3.48
C PHE A 228 0.87 -11.10 -3.30
N GLY A 229 0.52 -11.36 -2.04
CA GLY A 229 -0.75 -11.95 -1.64
C GLY A 229 -1.10 -13.22 -2.42
N THR A 230 -2.38 -13.57 -2.42
CA THR A 230 -2.89 -14.75 -3.12
C THR A 230 -3.48 -14.42 -4.49
N GLY A 231 -3.54 -15.41 -5.38
CA GLY A 231 -4.21 -15.30 -6.68
C GLY A 231 -3.39 -14.61 -7.76
N SER A 232 -3.85 -14.73 -9.01
CA SER A 232 -3.13 -14.23 -10.18
C SER A 232 -3.07 -12.70 -10.22
N MET A 233 -2.00 -12.15 -10.84
CA MET A 233 -1.87 -10.70 -11.04
C MET A 233 -2.99 -10.14 -11.93
N ARG A 234 -3.43 -10.92 -12.93
CA ARG A 234 -4.55 -10.56 -13.81
C ARG A 234 -5.85 -10.35 -13.01
N ALA A 235 -6.15 -11.23 -12.06
CA ALA A 235 -7.34 -11.07 -11.23
C ALA A 235 -7.28 -9.81 -10.34
N LYS A 236 -6.08 -9.45 -9.84
CA LYS A 236 -5.88 -8.21 -9.07
C LYS A 236 -6.13 -6.97 -9.93
N ILE A 237 -5.61 -6.98 -11.16
CA ILE A 237 -5.81 -5.90 -12.14
C ILE A 237 -7.29 -5.75 -12.49
N LEU A 238 -7.98 -6.85 -12.83
CA LEU A 238 -9.41 -6.83 -13.14
C LEU A 238 -10.23 -6.30 -11.96
N LEU A 239 -9.91 -6.72 -10.73
CA LEU A 239 -10.59 -6.22 -9.54
C LEU A 239 -10.45 -4.69 -9.41
N ILE A 240 -9.25 -4.15 -9.59
CA ILE A 240 -9.01 -2.69 -9.53
C ILE A 240 -9.77 -1.97 -10.63
N LEU A 241 -9.69 -2.45 -11.88
CA LEU A 241 -10.33 -1.80 -13.03
C LEU A 241 -11.85 -1.82 -12.92
N VAL A 242 -12.46 -2.96 -12.59
CA VAL A 242 -13.91 -3.06 -12.39
C VAL A 242 -14.35 -2.14 -11.25
N SER A 243 -13.62 -2.15 -10.13
CA SER A 243 -13.94 -1.26 -9.01
C SER A 243 -13.79 0.21 -9.41
N ALA A 244 -12.76 0.56 -10.17
CA ALA A 244 -12.53 1.93 -10.63
C ALA A 244 -13.66 2.41 -11.52
N VAL A 245 -14.12 1.61 -12.48
CA VAL A 245 -15.24 1.99 -13.38
C VAL A 245 -16.52 2.27 -12.59
N PHE A 246 -16.85 1.42 -11.62
CA PHE A 246 -18.03 1.61 -10.78
C PHE A 246 -17.91 2.88 -9.92
N LEU A 247 -16.77 3.05 -9.26
CA LEU A 247 -16.50 4.21 -8.41
C LEU A 247 -16.46 5.53 -9.20
N ASP A 248 -15.86 5.50 -10.39
CA ASP A 248 -15.78 6.63 -11.31
C ASP A 248 -17.15 7.02 -11.85
N LEU A 249 -18.00 6.05 -12.20
CA LEU A 249 -19.39 6.32 -12.61
C LEU A 249 -20.15 7.11 -11.53
N GLY A 250 -20.07 6.68 -10.26
CA GLY A 250 -20.69 7.40 -9.14
C GLY A 250 -20.07 8.78 -8.91
N ALA A 251 -18.77 8.94 -9.13
CA ALA A 251 -18.09 10.22 -8.97
C ALA A 251 -18.44 11.21 -10.09
N CYS A 252 -18.38 10.76 -11.34
CA CYS A 252 -18.78 11.52 -12.52
C CYS A 252 -20.26 11.91 -12.46
N TRP A 253 -21.15 11.06 -11.97
CA TRP A 253 -22.56 11.43 -11.78
C TRP A 253 -22.72 12.66 -10.87
N ARG A 254 -22.09 12.64 -9.69
CA ARG A 254 -22.17 13.74 -8.71
C ARG A 254 -21.56 15.03 -9.26
N ALA A 255 -20.40 14.92 -9.90
CA ALA A 255 -19.76 16.05 -10.57
C ALA A 255 -20.65 16.60 -11.70
N ALA A 256 -21.22 15.74 -12.55
CA ALA A 256 -22.06 16.15 -13.67
C ALA A 256 -23.35 16.84 -13.20
N THR A 257 -24.05 16.30 -12.20
CA THR A 257 -25.24 16.95 -11.62
C THR A 257 -24.92 18.31 -11.03
N LEU A 258 -23.69 18.48 -10.54
CA LEU A 258 -23.19 19.72 -10.02
C LEU A 258 -22.72 20.67 -11.14
N TYR A 259 -22.44 20.27 -12.37
CA TYR A 259 -22.16 21.23 -13.45
C TYR A 259 -23.43 21.82 -14.09
N LEU A 260 -24.60 21.25 -13.78
CA LEU A 260 -25.87 21.75 -14.30
C LEU A 260 -26.27 23.08 -13.66
N PRO A 261 -27.02 23.93 -14.38
CA PRO A 261 -27.53 25.18 -13.83
C PRO A 261 -28.31 24.94 -12.54
N PRO A 262 -28.04 25.71 -11.47
CA PRO A 262 -28.79 25.66 -10.23
C PRO A 262 -30.29 25.81 -10.47
N ARG A 263 -31.10 25.05 -9.74
CA ARG A 263 -32.56 25.13 -9.78
C ARG A 263 -33.07 25.48 -8.39
N ALA A 264 -33.96 26.48 -8.32
CA ALA A 264 -34.62 26.87 -7.09
C ALA A 264 -35.31 25.68 -6.41
N SER A 265 -35.13 25.53 -5.10
CA SER A 265 -35.72 24.44 -4.31
C SER A 265 -37.26 24.48 -4.27
N THR A 266 -37.86 25.64 -4.54
CA THR A 266 -39.32 25.83 -4.64
C THR A 266 -39.91 25.43 -5.99
N ASN A 267 -39.07 25.10 -6.98
CA ASN A 267 -39.55 24.59 -8.26
C ASN A 267 -40.14 23.17 -8.07
N PRO A 268 -41.42 22.94 -8.43
CA PRO A 268 -42.06 21.64 -8.27
C PRO A 268 -41.52 20.58 -9.24
N GLU A 269 -40.95 20.99 -10.37
CA GLU A 269 -40.39 20.07 -11.36
C GLU A 269 -38.96 19.67 -10.97
N THR A 270 -38.82 18.46 -10.43
CA THR A 270 -37.51 17.85 -10.20
C THR A 270 -37.12 17.00 -11.42
N PRO A 271 -35.97 17.27 -12.07
CA PRO A 271 -35.51 16.44 -13.17
C PRO A 271 -35.28 14.98 -12.74
N TRP A 272 -35.44 14.05 -13.68
CA TRP A 272 -35.22 12.63 -13.42
C TRP A 272 -33.83 12.32 -12.83
N TYR A 273 -32.81 13.10 -13.18
CA TYR A 273 -31.44 12.94 -12.67
C TYR A 273 -31.23 13.49 -11.25
N PHE A 274 -32.16 14.29 -10.71
CA PHE A 274 -32.19 14.68 -9.28
C PHE A 274 -33.06 13.74 -8.44
N SER A 275 -33.72 12.77 -9.07
CA SER A 275 -34.67 11.88 -8.39
C SER A 275 -34.05 11.07 -7.26
N LYS A 276 -34.89 10.67 -6.31
CA LYS A 276 -34.54 9.72 -5.23
C LYS A 276 -33.93 8.43 -5.77
N ALA A 277 -34.43 7.91 -6.88
CA ALA A 277 -33.92 6.69 -7.50
C ALA A 277 -32.45 6.84 -7.94
N CYS A 278 -32.14 7.91 -8.67
CA CYS A 278 -30.76 8.21 -9.07
C CYS A 278 -29.85 8.41 -7.85
N PHE A 279 -30.31 9.13 -6.84
CA PHE A 279 -29.56 9.32 -5.60
C PHE A 279 -29.12 7.99 -4.97
N TYR A 280 -30.04 7.04 -4.79
CA TYR A 280 -29.71 5.74 -4.19
C TYR A 280 -28.82 4.88 -5.07
N VAL A 281 -29.05 4.88 -6.39
CA VAL A 281 -28.24 4.11 -7.34
C VAL A 281 -26.77 4.58 -7.32
N PHE A 282 -26.53 5.88 -7.47
CA PHE A 282 -25.19 6.40 -7.64
C PHE A 282 -24.42 6.63 -6.33
N ASN A 283 -25.12 6.87 -5.21
CA ASN A 283 -24.46 7.10 -3.91
C ASN A 283 -24.43 5.88 -2.97
N PHE A 284 -25.30 4.89 -3.17
CA PHE A 284 -25.38 3.73 -2.27
C PHE A 284 -25.21 2.39 -2.99
N SER A 285 -25.94 2.14 -4.08
CA SER A 285 -25.90 0.84 -4.78
C SER A 285 -24.51 0.51 -5.34
N ILE A 286 -23.88 1.46 -6.03
CA ILE A 286 -22.51 1.29 -6.55
C ILE A 286 -21.54 0.94 -5.42
N GLU A 287 -21.62 1.66 -4.31
CA GLU A 287 -20.66 1.56 -3.24
C GLU A 287 -20.83 0.29 -2.41
N ILE A 288 -22.07 -0.12 -2.13
CA ILE A 288 -22.32 -1.40 -1.46
C ILE A 288 -21.90 -2.58 -2.35
N CYS A 289 -22.14 -2.50 -3.67
CA CYS A 289 -21.69 -3.52 -4.62
C CYS A 289 -20.16 -3.68 -4.59
N VAL A 290 -19.41 -2.57 -4.67
CA VAL A 290 -17.93 -2.61 -4.58
C VAL A 290 -17.48 -3.15 -3.22
N THR A 291 -18.10 -2.69 -2.13
CA THR A 291 -17.74 -3.08 -0.75
C THR A 291 -17.96 -4.56 -0.49
N LEU A 292 -19.11 -5.10 -0.93
CA LEU A 292 -19.44 -6.52 -0.82
C LEU A 292 -18.58 -7.35 -1.77
N ALA A 293 -18.32 -6.90 -3.00
CA ALA A 293 -17.42 -7.57 -3.93
C ALA A 293 -16.00 -7.70 -3.34
N TRP A 294 -15.48 -6.64 -2.73
CA TRP A 294 -14.18 -6.67 -2.06
C TRP A 294 -14.15 -7.66 -0.89
N LEU A 295 -15.21 -7.69 -0.10
CA LEU A 295 -15.36 -8.63 1.01
C LEU A 295 -15.39 -10.08 0.50
N ALA A 296 -16.25 -10.38 -0.47
CA ALA A 296 -16.44 -11.70 -1.05
C ALA A 296 -15.18 -12.21 -1.78
N LEU A 297 -14.52 -11.34 -2.55
CA LEU A 297 -13.29 -11.68 -3.28
C LEU A 297 -12.06 -11.76 -2.37
N ARG A 298 -12.21 -11.55 -1.06
CA ARG A 298 -11.12 -11.65 -0.07
C ARG A 298 -9.93 -10.77 -0.44
N ILE A 299 -10.19 -9.47 -0.65
CA ILE A 299 -9.14 -8.48 -0.94
C ILE A 299 -8.03 -8.49 0.11
N ASP A 300 -8.38 -8.85 1.36
CA ASP A 300 -7.47 -9.01 2.48
C ASP A 300 -6.34 -10.01 2.20
N LYS A 301 -6.65 -11.11 1.51
CA LYS A 301 -5.66 -12.12 1.12
C LYS A 301 -4.98 -11.76 -0.20
N ARG A 302 -5.74 -11.25 -1.17
CA ARG A 302 -5.22 -10.93 -2.52
C ARG A 302 -4.19 -9.82 -2.48
N PHE A 303 -4.45 -8.76 -1.71
CA PHE A 303 -3.58 -7.60 -1.68
C PHE A 303 -2.66 -7.55 -0.47
N PHE A 304 -2.56 -8.61 0.33
CA PHE A 304 -1.65 -8.65 1.46
C PHE A 304 -0.19 -8.46 1.03
N ILE A 305 0.53 -7.58 1.73
CA ILE A 305 1.97 -7.36 1.58
C ILE A 305 2.59 -7.54 2.96
N PRO A 306 3.71 -8.28 3.09
CA PRO A 306 4.43 -8.40 4.36
C PRO A 306 4.78 -7.03 4.96
N ASN A 307 4.72 -6.92 6.30
CA ASN A 307 5.09 -5.68 6.98
C ASN A 307 6.57 -5.36 6.73
N GLY A 308 6.89 -4.09 6.51
CA GLY A 308 8.28 -3.65 6.32
C GLY A 308 8.83 -3.81 4.90
N ALA A 309 8.01 -4.23 3.92
CA ALA A 309 8.43 -4.23 2.52
C ALA A 309 8.87 -2.82 2.09
N LYS A 310 10.16 -2.67 1.77
CA LYS A 310 10.79 -1.41 1.38
C LYS A 310 11.65 -1.64 0.15
N GLY A 311 11.33 -0.94 -0.93
CA GLY A 311 12.11 -0.95 -2.16
C GLY A 311 11.73 -2.06 -3.15
N PRO A 312 12.36 -2.05 -4.34
CA PRO A 312 12.07 -2.99 -5.43
C PRO A 312 12.19 -4.46 -5.00
N TYR A 313 11.26 -5.30 -5.47
CA TYR A 313 11.23 -6.76 -5.22
C TYR A 313 11.01 -7.21 -3.77
N SER A 314 10.62 -6.30 -2.89
CA SER A 314 10.39 -6.60 -1.46
C SER A 314 9.02 -7.24 -1.15
N TYR A 315 8.07 -7.30 -2.10
CA TYR A 315 6.72 -7.81 -1.79
C TYR A 315 6.64 -9.33 -1.64
N ALA A 316 7.48 -10.09 -2.37
CA ALA A 316 7.55 -11.54 -2.27
C ALA A 316 8.21 -12.06 -0.98
N GLY A 317 8.59 -11.17 -0.05
CA GLY A 317 9.28 -11.54 1.19
C GLY A 317 10.78 -11.80 1.02
N GLY A 318 11.38 -11.38 -0.10
CA GLY A 318 12.78 -11.62 -0.43
C GLY A 318 13.68 -10.39 -0.27
N PHE A 319 14.74 -10.56 0.53
CA PHE A 319 15.95 -9.72 0.68
C PHE A 319 15.73 -8.23 1.04
N THR A 320 15.66 -7.95 2.34
CA THR A 320 16.13 -6.67 2.89
C THR A 320 17.64 -6.62 2.74
N PHE A 321 18.18 -5.66 2.00
CA PHE A 321 19.63 -5.39 2.00
C PHE A 321 20.08 -5.07 3.42
N ALA A 322 20.92 -5.94 4.00
CA ALA A 322 21.61 -5.68 5.26
C ALA A 322 22.62 -4.55 5.01
N GLY A 323 22.25 -3.31 5.34
CA GLY A 323 23.11 -2.15 5.13
C GLY A 323 22.39 -0.81 5.07
N GLU A 324 21.06 -0.77 4.97
CA GLU A 324 20.32 0.49 5.08
C GLU A 324 20.08 0.83 6.57
N PRO A 325 20.63 1.93 7.11
CA PRO A 325 20.42 2.31 8.50
C PRO A 325 18.92 2.56 8.74
N GLY A 326 18.36 1.84 9.73
CA GLY A 326 16.93 1.90 10.10
C GLY A 326 16.16 0.58 9.98
N ASN A 327 16.80 -0.50 9.50
CA ASN A 327 16.12 -1.79 9.23
C ASN A 327 16.34 -2.89 10.29
N GLU A 328 16.96 -2.56 11.43
CA GLU A 328 17.28 -3.50 12.52
C GLU A 328 16.04 -4.03 13.27
N LYS A 329 14.89 -3.35 13.14
CA LYS A 329 13.72 -3.63 14.00
C LYS A 329 12.81 -4.78 13.53
N ILE A 330 13.00 -5.35 12.33
CA ILE A 330 12.05 -6.34 11.77
C ILE A 330 12.65 -7.76 11.65
N ALA A 331 13.97 -7.91 11.56
CA ALA A 331 14.60 -9.24 11.55
C ALA A 331 14.51 -9.94 12.93
N LEU A 332 14.38 -9.17 14.01
CA LEU A 332 14.12 -9.67 15.36
C LEU A 332 12.62 -9.59 15.66
N GLY A 333 11.86 -10.54 15.11
CA GLY A 333 10.50 -10.78 15.57
C GLY A 333 10.46 -11.03 17.08
N ASN A 334 9.47 -10.44 17.75
CA ASN A 334 8.96 -10.77 19.08
C ASN A 334 9.96 -11.34 20.12
N ARG A 335 10.34 -10.48 21.08
CA ARG A 335 10.44 -10.75 22.54
C ARG A 335 10.65 -12.23 22.91
N ASP A 336 11.86 -12.76 22.73
CA ASP A 336 12.44 -13.83 23.58
C ASP A 336 13.89 -14.20 23.16
N SER A 337 14.40 -13.70 22.03
CA SER A 337 15.71 -14.09 21.48
C SER A 337 16.94 -13.41 22.12
N MET A 338 16.79 -12.59 23.15
CA MET A 338 17.93 -11.96 23.85
C MET A 338 18.25 -12.57 25.22
N ARG A 339 17.47 -13.56 25.69
CA ARG A 339 17.72 -14.19 27.00
C ARG A 339 19.00 -15.03 27.07
N HIS A 340 19.57 -15.39 25.93
CA HIS A 340 20.78 -16.23 25.83
C HIS A 340 22.02 -15.47 25.34
N LEU A 341 21.94 -14.15 25.12
CA LEU A 341 23.06 -13.34 24.65
C LEU A 341 23.63 -12.38 25.71
N THR A 342 23.17 -12.48 26.95
CA THR A 342 23.79 -11.79 28.09
C THR A 342 24.17 -12.80 29.16
N GLY A 343 25.06 -13.71 28.78
CA GLY A 343 25.82 -14.56 29.70
C GLY A 343 27.18 -13.93 30.01
N SER A 344 27.19 -12.76 30.64
CA SER A 344 28.38 -12.29 31.36
C SER A 344 27.93 -11.37 32.48
N GLN A 345 28.29 -11.75 33.71
CA GLN A 345 27.92 -11.13 34.95
C GLN A 345 28.14 -9.61 34.94
N ALA A 346 27.10 -8.85 35.27
CA ALA A 346 27.26 -7.49 35.76
C ALA A 346 27.38 -7.55 37.29
N SER A 347 28.60 -7.75 37.78
CA SER A 347 28.99 -7.33 39.12
C SER A 347 29.46 -5.88 39.05
N GLY A 348 28.86 -4.98 39.83
CA GLY A 348 29.47 -3.69 40.15
C GLY A 348 28.59 -2.46 39.94
N LEU A 349 28.42 -1.71 41.04
CA LEU A 349 27.73 -0.43 41.14
C LEU A 349 28.44 0.69 40.35
N ASN A 350 27.66 1.69 39.95
CA ASN A 350 28.06 3.03 39.48
C ASN A 350 28.89 3.11 38.18
N SER A 351 28.25 3.49 37.07
CA SER A 351 28.70 4.68 36.30
C SER A 351 27.73 5.00 35.16
N ALA A 352 27.28 6.26 35.14
CA ALA A 352 26.59 6.86 34.01
C ALA A 352 27.59 7.29 32.93
N ARG A 353 27.09 7.32 31.68
CA ARG A 353 27.61 7.98 30.44
C ARG A 353 28.01 7.00 29.34
N VAL A 354 27.11 6.84 28.36
CA VAL A 354 27.48 6.41 27.00
C VAL A 354 27.58 7.67 26.15
N SER A 355 28.81 8.08 25.85
CA SER A 355 29.14 9.19 24.97
C SER A 355 29.24 8.71 23.52
N TRP A 356 28.48 9.32 22.62
CA TRP A 356 28.66 9.18 21.17
C TRP A 356 29.58 10.30 20.68
N GLY A 357 30.88 10.04 20.69
CA GLY A 357 31.91 10.93 20.16
C GLY A 357 32.41 10.44 18.80
N GLY A 358 31.99 11.09 17.72
CA GLY A 358 32.60 10.94 16.41
C GLY A 358 34.02 11.50 16.38
N SER A 359 34.91 10.84 15.65
CA SER A 359 36.21 11.38 15.28
C SER A 359 36.51 11.00 13.84
N ARG A 360 36.74 12.06 13.04
CA ARG A 360 37.30 12.01 11.69
C ARG A 360 38.83 11.87 11.81
N ALA A 361 39.41 11.22 10.81
CA ALA A 361 40.84 11.02 10.52
C ALA A 361 41.49 9.73 11.06
N SER A 362 41.52 8.69 10.22
CA SER A 362 42.77 7.97 9.93
C SER A 362 42.68 7.30 8.56
N LEU A 363 43.60 7.66 7.68
CA LEU A 363 43.84 7.05 6.37
C LEU A 363 44.36 5.61 6.52
N GLY A 364 44.01 4.75 5.57
CA GLY A 364 44.84 3.62 5.15
C GLY A 364 44.82 2.35 6.00
N ARG A 365 43.71 1.60 5.98
CA ARG A 365 43.74 0.13 6.06
C ARG A 365 42.38 -0.46 5.68
N ALA A 366 42.40 -1.51 4.86
CA ALA A 366 41.22 -2.29 4.54
C ALA A 366 40.49 -2.73 5.82
N SER A 367 39.25 -2.26 5.99
CA SER A 367 38.36 -2.72 7.05
C SER A 367 37.93 -4.15 6.75
N ARG A 368 38.63 -5.11 7.36
CA ARG A 368 38.12 -6.47 7.53
C ARG A 368 36.95 -6.41 8.51
N VAL A 369 35.73 -6.51 8.00
CA VAL A 369 34.57 -6.75 8.86
C VAL A 369 34.65 -8.21 9.29
N SER A 370 35.02 -8.42 10.55
CA SER A 370 35.01 -9.72 11.22
C SER A 370 33.57 -10.13 11.46
N TRP A 371 33.09 -11.18 10.78
CA TRP A 371 31.88 -11.87 11.19
C TRP A 371 32.19 -12.65 12.47
N GLY A 372 31.43 -12.41 13.54
CA GLY A 372 31.63 -13.00 14.86
C GLY A 372 31.93 -14.49 14.77
N GLY A 373 33.08 -14.89 15.33
CA GLY A 373 33.49 -16.28 15.40
C GLY A 373 32.54 -17.08 16.28
N ILE A 374 32.11 -18.23 15.77
CA ILE A 374 31.51 -19.31 16.56
C ILE A 374 32.57 -19.77 17.57
N SER A 375 32.26 -19.77 18.87
CA SER A 375 33.22 -20.21 19.88
C SER A 375 33.32 -21.73 19.91
N ARG A 376 34.48 -22.23 20.35
CA ARG A 376 34.86 -23.65 20.38
C ARG A 376 33.89 -24.53 21.19
N GLU A 377 33.08 -23.93 22.06
CA GLU A 377 32.06 -24.60 22.88
C GLU A 377 30.73 -24.85 22.14
N ASP A 378 30.44 -24.12 21.06
CA ASP A 378 29.24 -24.33 20.20
C ASP A 378 29.39 -25.53 19.22
N VAL A 379 30.56 -26.16 19.16
CA VAL A 379 30.87 -27.30 18.26
C VAL A 379 31.06 -28.61 19.06
N SER A 380 30.74 -28.61 20.36
CA SER A 380 30.67 -29.88 21.10
C SER A 380 29.39 -30.62 20.70
N ALA A 381 29.56 -31.78 20.06
CA ALA A 381 28.45 -32.64 19.68
C ALA A 381 27.75 -33.15 20.94
N GLY A 382 26.55 -32.63 21.22
CA GLY A 382 25.64 -33.26 22.18
C GLY A 382 25.28 -34.66 21.68
N ILE A 383 25.52 -35.67 22.52
CA ILE A 383 25.17 -37.07 22.25
C ILE A 383 23.64 -37.15 22.16
N GLY A 384 23.11 -37.28 20.94
CA GLY A 384 21.71 -37.66 20.74
C GLY A 384 21.51 -39.13 21.12
N GLU A 385 20.38 -39.45 21.75
CA GLU A 385 20.03 -40.78 22.27
C GLU A 385 19.89 -41.90 21.21
N ASP A 386 20.19 -41.62 19.94
CA ASP A 386 19.95 -42.54 18.82
C ASP A 386 21.24 -43.14 18.23
N GLY A 387 22.38 -43.01 18.91
CA GLY A 387 23.58 -43.83 18.64
C GLY A 387 24.22 -43.72 17.24
N PHE A 388 23.91 -42.69 16.46
CA PHE A 388 24.46 -42.53 15.10
C PHE A 388 25.46 -41.37 15.03
N GLN A 389 26.74 -41.68 14.79
CA GLN A 389 27.79 -40.69 14.51
C GLN A 389 27.86 -40.39 13.00
N PRO A 390 27.68 -39.13 12.56
CA PRO A 390 28.06 -38.74 11.20
C PRO A 390 29.58 -38.55 11.10
N VAL A 391 30.24 -39.37 10.28
CA VAL A 391 31.66 -39.21 9.92
C VAL A 391 31.80 -38.14 8.83
N PRO A 392 32.63 -37.10 8.99
CA PRO A 392 32.87 -36.13 7.93
C PRO A 392 33.61 -36.76 6.74
N TYR A 393 33.17 -36.47 5.51
CA TYR A 393 33.85 -36.86 4.27
C TYR A 393 35.28 -36.29 4.22
N GLY A 394 36.28 -37.16 4.03
CA GLY A 394 37.68 -36.79 3.85
C GLY A 394 37.95 -36.15 2.48
N ALA A 395 38.86 -35.16 2.46
CA ALA A 395 39.33 -34.51 1.25
C ALA A 395 40.15 -35.47 0.36
N PHE A 396 40.00 -35.34 -0.96
CA PHE A 396 40.77 -36.07 -1.97
C PHE A 396 42.28 -35.81 -1.80
N GLU A 397 43.06 -36.87 -1.59
CA GLU A 397 44.52 -36.86 -1.73
C GLU A 397 44.91 -36.63 -3.20
N GLU A 398 45.59 -35.53 -3.49
CA GLU A 398 46.22 -35.30 -4.79
C GLU A 398 47.56 -36.06 -4.84
N ARG A 399 47.56 -37.19 -5.53
CA ARG A 399 48.72 -38.04 -5.79
C ARG A 399 49.69 -37.34 -6.75
N ILE A 400 50.73 -36.70 -6.23
CA ILE A 400 51.92 -36.33 -7.03
C ILE A 400 52.92 -37.50 -7.00
N ARG A 401 53.28 -38.00 -8.19
CA ARG A 401 54.33 -39.01 -8.43
C ARG A 401 55.65 -38.34 -8.85
N GLY A 402 56.76 -38.85 -8.32
CA GLY A 402 58.15 -38.71 -8.79
C GLY A 402 58.83 -37.45 -8.25
N ASP A 403 60.02 -37.48 -7.64
CA ASP A 403 61.21 -38.26 -7.98
C ASP A 403 62.28 -38.17 -6.85
N GLY A 404 63.05 -39.25 -6.67
CA GLY A 404 64.45 -39.31 -6.21
C GLY A 404 64.90 -38.90 -4.79
N GLY A 405 65.55 -39.82 -4.06
CA GLY A 405 66.63 -39.49 -3.11
C GLY A 405 66.73 -40.37 -1.86
N PHE A 406 67.92 -40.88 -1.54
CA PHE A 406 68.23 -42.03 -0.67
C PHE A 406 69.06 -41.64 0.58
N HIS A 407 69.19 -42.55 1.57
CA HIS A 407 70.03 -42.57 2.81
C HIS A 407 69.52 -41.79 4.03
N GLY A 408 69.57 -42.25 5.30
CA GLY A 408 70.19 -43.41 5.94
C GLY A 408 70.97 -42.97 7.21
N GLY A 409 70.68 -43.54 8.39
CA GLY A 409 71.60 -43.62 9.55
C GLY A 409 71.39 -42.67 10.74
N ASP A 410 70.94 -43.26 11.86
CA ASP A 410 71.43 -43.18 13.25
C ASP A 410 72.22 -41.94 13.74
N ASP A 411 71.76 -41.29 14.83
CA ASP A 411 72.44 -41.34 16.14
C ASP A 411 71.84 -40.41 17.22
N ASP A 412 72.10 -40.83 18.46
CA ASP A 412 71.66 -40.37 19.78
C ASP A 412 71.94 -38.90 20.16
N GLY A 413 71.17 -38.35 21.11
CA GLY A 413 71.70 -37.31 22.01
C GLY A 413 70.76 -36.22 22.55
N ASP A 414 70.13 -36.53 23.69
CA ASP A 414 69.94 -35.65 24.86
C ASP A 414 68.79 -34.62 24.95
N LEU A 415 68.31 -34.48 26.19
CA LEU A 415 67.05 -33.96 26.70
C LEU A 415 67.01 -32.42 26.77
N SER A 416 65.91 -31.79 26.31
CA SER A 416 65.20 -30.74 27.09
C SER A 416 63.97 -30.16 26.37
N SER A 417 62.88 -30.07 27.15
CA SER A 417 61.77 -29.09 27.02
C SER A 417 60.95 -29.03 25.72
N GLY A 418 59.70 -29.47 25.82
CA GLY A 418 58.62 -29.00 24.95
C GLY A 418 57.71 -30.12 24.45
N ALA A 419 56.66 -30.44 25.20
CA ALA A 419 55.58 -31.27 24.69
C ALA A 419 54.84 -30.54 23.57
N ARG A 420 55.29 -30.70 22.31
CA ARG A 420 54.51 -30.37 21.12
C ARG A 420 53.54 -31.52 20.86
N SER A 421 52.26 -31.34 21.22
CA SER A 421 51.20 -32.21 20.73
C SER A 421 51.06 -32.03 19.22
N TYR A 422 51.27 -33.09 18.44
CA TYR A 422 50.85 -33.14 17.04
C TYR A 422 49.31 -33.08 17.00
N HIS A 423 48.75 -31.92 16.70
CA HIS A 423 47.35 -31.78 16.32
C HIS A 423 47.21 -32.07 14.84
N ALA A 424 46.40 -33.06 14.48
CA ALA A 424 45.88 -33.19 13.12
C ALA A 424 45.06 -31.92 12.79
N PRO A 425 45.27 -31.27 11.64
CA PRO A 425 44.57 -30.04 11.31
C PRO A 425 43.06 -30.31 11.22
N THR A 426 42.29 -29.54 11.96
CA THR A 426 40.82 -29.54 11.86
C THR A 426 40.38 -28.46 10.87
N ALA A 427 39.14 -28.53 10.38
CA ALA A 427 38.61 -27.57 9.39
C ALA A 427 38.67 -26.09 9.83
N ALA A 428 38.91 -25.80 11.11
CA ALA A 428 39.12 -24.46 11.64
C ALA A 428 40.56 -23.93 11.42
N ASP A 429 41.54 -24.83 11.22
CA ASP A 429 42.97 -24.49 11.08
C ASP A 429 43.38 -24.24 9.62
N VAL A 430 42.56 -24.69 8.66
CA VAL A 430 42.67 -24.32 7.24
C VAL A 430 41.90 -23.03 7.00
N GLY A 431 42.55 -21.89 7.25
CA GLY A 431 42.08 -20.63 6.70
C GLY A 431 41.98 -20.77 5.18
N VAL A 432 40.78 -20.61 4.62
CA VAL A 432 40.56 -20.60 3.17
C VAL A 432 41.26 -19.36 2.59
N GLN A 433 42.55 -19.50 2.28
CA GLN A 433 43.25 -18.65 1.34
C GLN A 433 43.00 -19.23 -0.05
N GLY A 434 41.99 -18.71 -0.74
CA GLY A 434 41.71 -19.10 -2.10
C GLY A 434 40.36 -18.59 -2.57
N ALA A 435 40.39 -17.67 -3.54
CA ALA A 435 39.28 -17.17 -4.34
C ALA A 435 38.02 -16.72 -3.56
N GLU A 436 37.83 -15.40 -3.47
CA GLU A 436 36.51 -14.82 -3.17
C GLU A 436 35.48 -15.47 -4.12
N ALA A 437 34.46 -16.12 -3.58
CA ALA A 437 33.39 -16.73 -4.37
C ALA A 437 32.07 -16.02 -4.05
N GLU A 438 31.36 -15.58 -5.09
CA GLU A 438 30.03 -14.98 -4.98
C GLU A 438 28.97 -15.96 -5.44
N MET A 439 27.75 -15.86 -4.88
CA MET A 439 26.62 -16.66 -5.32
C MET A 439 26.09 -16.11 -6.66
N GLY A 440 26.26 -16.89 -7.74
CA GLY A 440 25.82 -16.54 -9.08
C GLY A 440 24.70 -17.46 -9.57
N TRP A 441 23.79 -16.91 -10.38
CA TRP A 441 22.77 -17.70 -11.07
C TRP A 441 23.41 -18.41 -12.26
N ASP A 442 23.35 -19.75 -12.29
CA ASP A 442 23.80 -20.54 -13.43
C ASP A 442 22.62 -20.84 -14.38
N PRO A 443 22.62 -20.26 -15.60
CA PRO A 443 21.54 -20.45 -16.57
C PRO A 443 21.48 -21.87 -17.15
N ARG A 444 22.52 -22.70 -17.01
CA ARG A 444 22.51 -24.10 -17.51
C ARG A 444 21.86 -25.05 -16.53
N SER A 445 22.16 -24.92 -15.23
CA SER A 445 21.60 -25.79 -14.19
C SER A 445 20.29 -25.27 -13.59
N GLY A 446 19.96 -23.98 -13.79
CA GLY A 446 18.77 -23.35 -13.21
C GLY A 446 18.81 -23.29 -11.68
N LYS A 447 20.01 -23.37 -11.10
CA LYS A 447 20.27 -23.33 -9.66
C LYS A 447 21.28 -22.23 -9.35
N TRP A 448 21.30 -21.80 -8.10
CA TRP A 448 22.33 -20.90 -7.60
C TRP A 448 23.58 -21.71 -7.26
N ALA A 449 24.73 -21.27 -7.77
CA ALA A 449 26.02 -21.91 -7.52
C ALA A 449 27.06 -20.85 -7.14
N LEU A 450 28.05 -21.25 -6.33
CA LEU A 450 29.20 -20.41 -6.01
C LEU A 450 30.07 -20.27 -7.26
N ARG A 451 30.37 -19.03 -7.64
CA ARG A 451 31.30 -18.72 -8.74
C ARG A 451 32.45 -17.85 -8.23
N PRO A 452 33.66 -17.99 -8.78
CA PRO A 452 34.78 -17.12 -8.43
C PRO A 452 34.45 -15.66 -8.77
N VAL A 453 34.77 -14.73 -7.88
CA VAL A 453 34.66 -13.29 -8.12
C VAL A 453 35.64 -12.93 -9.24
N SER A 454 35.13 -12.36 -10.32
CA SER A 454 35.97 -11.92 -11.45
C SER A 454 36.82 -10.73 -11.01
N SER A 455 38.03 -10.99 -10.52
CA SER A 455 39.07 -9.97 -10.47
C SER A 455 39.45 -9.60 -11.91
N THR A 456 39.39 -8.32 -12.23
CA THR A 456 39.84 -7.71 -13.48
C THR A 456 41.16 -8.32 -13.95
N VAL A 457 41.13 -9.07 -15.05
CA VAL A 457 42.34 -9.64 -15.68
C VAL A 457 43.11 -8.51 -16.35
N ASN A 458 44.29 -8.19 -15.81
CA ASN A 458 45.33 -7.49 -16.55
C ASN A 458 45.75 -8.39 -17.73
N LEU A 459 45.58 -7.90 -18.96
CA LEU A 459 46.05 -8.55 -20.18
C LEU A 459 47.60 -8.60 -20.19
N PRO A 460 48.24 -9.77 -20.29
CA PRO A 460 49.66 -9.83 -20.64
C PRO A 460 49.85 -9.65 -22.15
N ALA A 461 50.94 -8.98 -22.50
CA ALA A 461 51.32 -8.59 -23.85
C ALA A 461 51.39 -9.77 -24.84
N ARG A 462 51.01 -9.47 -26.08
CA ARG A 462 50.94 -10.36 -27.24
C ARG A 462 52.36 -10.83 -27.66
N PRO A 463 52.65 -12.14 -27.78
CA PRO A 463 53.89 -12.58 -28.40
C PRO A 463 53.82 -12.46 -29.92
N VAL A 464 54.86 -11.87 -30.50
CA VAL A 464 55.10 -11.79 -31.95
C VAL A 464 55.61 -13.16 -32.42
N SER A 465 54.85 -13.84 -33.29
CA SER A 465 55.33 -15.03 -34.00
C SER A 465 56.01 -14.58 -35.29
N THR A 466 57.32 -14.77 -35.34
CA THR A 466 58.09 -14.87 -36.57
C THR A 466 57.66 -16.12 -37.34
N LYS A 467 57.44 -15.99 -38.66
CA LYS A 467 57.37 -17.13 -39.59
C LYS A 467 58.63 -17.11 -40.45
N SER A 468 59.49 -18.09 -40.26
CA SER A 468 60.47 -18.52 -41.26
C SER A 468 59.76 -19.34 -42.35
N GLY A 469 60.16 -19.15 -43.60
CA GLY A 469 59.53 -19.75 -44.78
C GLY A 469 59.74 -21.25 -44.94
N ILE A 470 58.99 -21.83 -45.89
CA ILE A 470 59.44 -22.30 -47.20
C ILE A 470 58.32 -21.97 -48.19
#